data_AF-A0A8S2VXH2-F1
#
_entry.id   AF-A0A8S2VXH2-F1
#
_cell.length_a   1.000
_cell.length_b   1.000
_cell.length_c   1.000
_cell.angle_alpha   90.00
_cell.angle_beta   90.00
_cell.angle_gamma   90.00
#
_symmetry.space_group_name_H-M   'P 1'
#
loop_
_entity.id
_entity.type
_entity.pdbx_description
1 polymer ?
#
loop_
_entity_poly.entity_id
_entity_poly.type
_entity_poly.pdbx_seq_one_letter_code
_entity_poly.pdbx_strand_id
1 'polypeptide(L)'
;MAGIFIRRGDKMIEDSFFQKHGYWRNISLYVKGLVDEEKRRNKTFTSIFIVTDDADVMKSIMNYAKSSSDGVDEKYARQHLQGREILYNVFAPQACFNPFNREGFDQFLVNVNFLIQHSEFIVSHTDSNVGRYLEEVIYVKRQLNTNIHTLTSVRNAPDSLNQEL
;
A
#
# COMPACT_ATOMS: atom_id res chain seq x y z
N MET A 1 4.02 2.19 12.43
CA MET A 1 4.29 1.54 11.12
C MET A 1 3.32 2.08 10.07
N ALA A 2 3.69 2.13 8.80
CA ALA A 2 2.75 2.44 7.71
C ALA A 2 2.40 1.20 6.89
N GLY A 3 1.27 1.24 6.21
CA GLY A 3 0.79 0.20 5.30
C GLY A 3 0.76 0.69 3.85
N ILE A 4 1.06 -0.19 2.91
CA ILE A 4 0.84 0.04 1.48
C ILE A 4 0.08 -1.17 0.94
N PHE A 5 -1.05 -0.91 0.29
CA PHE A 5 -1.81 -1.92 -0.44
C PHE A 5 -1.79 -1.62 -1.93
N ILE A 6 -1.31 -2.58 -2.71
CA ILE A 6 -1.19 -2.50 -4.18
C ILE A 6 -2.03 -3.62 -4.77
N ARG A 7 -2.97 -3.29 -5.66
CA ARG A 7 -3.74 -4.27 -6.42
C ARG A 7 -3.56 -4.03 -7.92
N ARG A 8 -3.05 -5.05 -8.61
CA ARG A 8 -2.80 -5.08 -10.04
C ARG A 8 -3.56 -6.26 -10.64
N GLY A 9 -2.88 -7.34 -11.00
CA GLY A 9 -3.50 -8.56 -11.54
C GLY A 9 -4.53 -8.29 -12.63
N ASP A 10 -5.74 -8.81 -12.43
CA ASP A 10 -6.94 -8.66 -13.26
C ASP A 10 -7.67 -7.31 -13.14
N LYS A 11 -7.26 -6.40 -12.24
CA LYS A 11 -7.96 -5.11 -12.02
C LYS A 11 -7.76 -4.07 -13.12
N MET A 12 -7.00 -4.37 -14.17
CA MET A 12 -6.67 -3.40 -15.23
C MET A 12 -7.90 -2.78 -15.89
N ILE A 13 -8.99 -3.56 -16.00
CA ILE A 13 -10.26 -3.12 -16.61
C ILE A 13 -11.11 -2.27 -15.69
N GLU A 14 -10.81 -2.23 -14.39
CA GLU A 14 -11.57 -1.46 -13.38
C GLU A 14 -10.76 -0.28 -12.80
N ASP A 15 -9.43 -0.32 -12.91
CA ASP A 15 -8.56 0.73 -12.38
C ASP A 15 -8.52 1.94 -13.31
N SER A 16 -9.00 3.08 -12.80
CA SER A 16 -9.16 4.32 -13.59
C SER A 16 -7.82 4.88 -14.06
N PHE A 17 -6.74 4.68 -13.30
CA PHE A 17 -5.40 5.11 -13.69
C PHE A 17 -4.87 4.25 -14.83
N PHE A 18 -5.02 2.92 -14.74
CA PHE A 18 -4.62 2.03 -15.82
C PHE A 18 -5.38 2.35 -17.11
N GLN A 19 -6.70 2.56 -17.03
CA GLN A 19 -7.50 2.95 -18.20
C GLN A 19 -7.04 4.26 -18.82
N LYS A 20 -6.67 5.24 -18.00
CA LYS A 20 -6.23 6.58 -18.45
C LYS A 20 -4.82 6.58 -19.03
N HIS A 21 -3.90 5.81 -18.42
CA HIS A 21 -2.47 5.90 -18.70
C HIS A 21 -1.91 4.72 -19.51
N GLY A 22 -2.61 3.59 -19.55
CA GLY A 22 -2.16 2.36 -20.21
C GLY A 22 -1.06 1.61 -19.46
N TYR A 23 -0.77 1.97 -18.21
CA TYR A 23 0.22 1.33 -17.36
C TYR A 23 -0.18 1.39 -15.88
N TRP A 24 0.40 0.51 -15.07
CA TRP A 24 0.14 0.46 -13.62
C TRP A 24 0.80 1.61 -12.86
N ARG A 25 0.17 2.07 -11.77
CA ARG A 25 0.83 3.00 -10.85
C ARG A 25 2.18 2.43 -10.40
N ASN A 26 3.21 3.23 -10.62
CA ASN A 26 4.59 2.98 -10.22
C ASN A 26 4.71 3.03 -8.68
N ILE A 27 5.69 2.32 -8.13
CA ILE A 27 5.92 2.22 -6.68
C ILE A 27 6.17 3.60 -6.08
N SER A 28 6.89 4.47 -6.80
CA SER A 28 7.17 5.83 -6.32
C SER A 28 5.90 6.63 -6.01
N LEU A 29 4.77 6.37 -6.68
CA LEU A 29 3.51 7.04 -6.39
C LEU A 29 2.97 6.62 -5.02
N TYR A 30 2.96 5.33 -4.71
CA TYR A 30 2.57 4.84 -3.39
C TYR A 30 3.50 5.37 -2.29
N VAL A 31 4.81 5.36 -2.54
CA VAL A 31 5.82 5.90 -1.61
C VAL A 31 5.65 7.40 -1.42
N LYS A 32 5.28 8.16 -2.45
CA LYS A 32 4.97 9.58 -2.31
C LYS A 32 3.78 9.80 -1.38
N GLY A 33 2.70 9.02 -1.53
CA GLY A 33 1.55 9.10 -0.61
C GLY A 33 1.95 8.93 0.86
N LEU A 34 2.93 8.05 1.12
CA LEU A 34 3.54 7.86 2.44
C LEU A 34 4.34 9.09 2.88
N VAL A 35 5.30 9.54 2.06
CA VAL A 35 6.21 10.65 2.38
C VAL A 35 5.46 11.96 2.59
N ASP A 36 4.41 12.23 1.80
CA ASP A 36 3.58 13.41 1.98
C ASP A 36 2.87 13.40 3.34
N GLU A 37 2.43 12.23 3.81
CA GLU A 37 1.84 12.09 5.14
C GLU A 37 2.88 12.21 6.26
N GLU A 38 4.08 11.68 6.06
CA GLU A 38 5.20 11.84 6.98
C GLU A 38 5.55 13.31 7.20
N LYS A 39 5.63 14.08 6.11
CA LYS A 39 5.84 15.52 6.15
C LYS A 39 4.70 16.22 6.90
N ARG A 40 3.44 15.91 6.54
CA ARG A 40 2.26 16.50 7.18
C ARG A 40 2.20 16.24 8.69
N ARG A 41 2.63 15.06 9.14
CA ARG A 41 2.65 14.66 10.56
C ARG A 41 3.97 15.01 11.27
N ASN A 42 4.97 15.51 10.55
CA ASN A 42 6.35 15.64 11.03
C ASN A 42 6.85 14.35 11.72
N LYS A 43 6.61 13.20 11.09
CA LYS A 43 6.92 11.86 11.62
C LYS A 43 7.39 10.94 10.51
N THR A 44 8.42 10.14 10.76
CA THR A 44 8.87 9.09 9.83
C THR A 44 8.41 7.71 10.29
N PHE A 45 7.91 6.90 9.36
CA PHE A 45 7.60 5.50 9.57
C PHE A 45 8.82 4.64 9.27
N THR A 46 9.44 4.11 10.32
CA THR A 46 10.64 3.26 10.22
C THR A 46 10.36 1.88 9.62
N SER A 47 9.14 1.38 9.83
CA SER A 47 8.66 0.10 9.28
C SER A 47 7.46 0.33 8.37
N ILE A 48 7.43 -0.38 7.24
CA ILE A 48 6.37 -0.35 6.24
C ILE A 48 5.91 -1.79 5.97
N PHE A 49 4.60 -2.03 6.10
CA PHE A 49 3.98 -3.29 5.70
C PHE A 49 3.36 -3.17 4.32
N ILE A 50 3.73 -4.05 3.39
CA ILE A 50 3.31 -3.97 2.00
C ILE A 50 2.56 -5.23 1.61
N VAL A 51 1.33 -5.04 1.14
CA VAL A 51 0.48 -6.12 0.63
C VAL A 51 0.26 -5.88 -0.86
N THR A 52 0.58 -6.88 -1.67
CA THR A 52 0.39 -6.82 -3.12
C THR A 52 -0.09 -8.16 -3.66
N ASP A 53 -0.73 -8.14 -4.81
CA ASP A 53 -1.02 -9.32 -5.61
C ASP A 53 0.00 -9.61 -6.71
N ASP A 54 1.00 -8.75 -6.85
CA ASP A 54 2.02 -8.80 -7.88
C ASP A 54 3.38 -9.13 -7.25
N ALA A 55 3.87 -10.35 -7.52
CA ALA A 55 5.14 -10.83 -6.99
C ALA A 55 6.35 -10.05 -7.53
N ASP A 56 6.27 -9.52 -8.75
CA ASP A 56 7.36 -8.78 -9.36
C ASP A 56 7.46 -7.37 -8.79
N VAL A 57 6.32 -6.74 -8.47
CA VAL A 57 6.29 -5.52 -7.63
C VAL A 57 7.01 -5.74 -6.33
N MET A 58 6.73 -6.87 -5.65
CA MET A 58 7.35 -7.13 -4.36
C MET A 58 8.87 -7.27 -4.48
N LYS A 59 9.35 -8.00 -5.50
CA LYS A 59 10.78 -8.13 -5.78
C LYS A 59 11.43 -6.76 -6.03
N SER A 60 10.77 -5.88 -6.78
CA SER A 60 11.24 -4.51 -7.02
C SER A 60 11.32 -3.70 -5.73
N ILE A 61 10.29 -3.73 -4.89
CA ILE A 61 10.30 -3.01 -3.61
C ILE A 61 11.42 -3.50 -2.69
N MET A 62 11.58 -4.82 -2.57
CA MET A 62 12.68 -5.40 -1.80
C MET A 62 14.04 -4.98 -2.34
N ASN A 63 14.20 -4.91 -3.66
CA ASN A 63 15.41 -4.38 -4.28
C ASN A 63 15.62 -2.92 -3.88
N TYR A 64 14.59 -2.07 -3.97
CA TYR A 64 14.68 -0.64 -3.69
C TYR A 64 14.99 -0.32 -2.22
N ALA A 65 14.55 -1.16 -1.29
CA ALA A 65 14.80 -0.96 0.14
C ALA A 65 16.23 -1.33 0.58
N LYS A 66 16.98 -2.09 -0.23
CA LYS A 66 18.38 -2.46 0.08
C LYS A 66 19.27 -1.22 0.12
N SER A 67 20.19 -1.18 1.08
CA SER A 67 21.18 -0.10 1.19
C SER A 67 22.12 -0.02 -0.02
N SER A 68 22.36 -1.14 -0.72
CA SER A 68 23.28 -1.27 -1.85
C SER A 68 22.60 -1.14 -3.22
N SER A 69 21.39 -0.59 -3.27
CA SER A 69 20.57 -0.58 -4.47
C SER A 69 21.00 0.53 -5.45
N ASP A 70 21.50 0.19 -6.63
CA ASP A 70 22.21 1.07 -7.57
C ASP A 70 21.44 1.37 -8.88
N GLY A 71 20.17 0.94 -8.99
CA GLY A 71 19.36 1.15 -10.19
C GLY A 71 18.90 2.60 -10.40
N VAL A 72 18.71 2.96 -11.68
CA VAL A 72 18.21 4.26 -12.14
C VAL A 72 16.68 4.33 -12.23
N ASP A 73 16.00 3.18 -12.23
CA ASP A 73 14.54 3.08 -12.20
C ASP A 73 13.97 3.46 -10.82
N GLU A 74 12.80 4.11 -10.80
CA GLU A 74 12.05 4.40 -9.55
C GLU A 74 12.90 5.08 -8.45
N LYS A 75 13.78 6.02 -8.85
CA LYS A 75 14.72 6.73 -7.95
C LYS A 75 14.07 7.29 -6.68
N TYR A 76 12.84 7.79 -6.80
CA TYR A 76 12.09 8.34 -5.67
C TYR A 76 11.74 7.25 -4.64
N ALA A 77 11.21 6.11 -5.08
CA ALA A 77 10.95 4.96 -4.20
C ALA A 77 12.24 4.49 -3.52
N ARG A 78 13.35 4.35 -4.27
CA ARG A 78 14.65 3.94 -3.72
C ARG A 78 15.10 4.86 -2.59
N GLN A 79 15.17 6.17 -2.87
CA GLN A 79 15.60 7.18 -1.89
C GLN A 79 14.78 7.12 -0.60
N HIS A 80 13.47 6.90 -0.70
CA HIS A 80 12.58 6.97 0.45
C HIS A 80 12.35 5.63 1.15
N LEU A 81 12.60 4.49 0.50
CA LEU A 81 12.50 3.16 1.12
C LEU A 81 13.82 2.66 1.70
N GLN A 82 14.96 3.17 1.24
CA GLN A 82 16.28 2.73 1.69
C GLN A 82 16.42 2.81 3.21
N GLY A 83 16.87 1.71 3.82
CA GLY A 83 17.12 1.63 5.27
C GLY A 83 15.86 1.48 6.13
N ARG A 84 14.67 1.40 5.54
CA ARG A 84 13.44 1.07 6.26
C ARG A 84 13.25 -0.44 6.38
N GLU A 85 12.59 -0.85 7.46
CA GLU A 85 12.15 -2.23 7.61
C GLU A 85 10.93 -2.47 6.72
N ILE A 86 11.07 -3.33 5.72
CA ILE A 86 9.97 -3.71 4.84
C ILE A 86 9.45 -5.09 5.25
N LEU A 87 8.27 -5.09 5.85
CA LEU A 87 7.46 -6.29 6.05
C LEU A 87 6.54 -6.43 4.85
N TYR A 88 6.32 -7.66 4.38
CA TYR A 88 5.49 -7.82 3.19
C TYR A 88 4.77 -9.15 3.12
N ASN A 89 3.71 -9.15 2.31
CA ASN A 89 3.06 -10.37 1.87
C ASN A 89 2.57 -10.23 0.42
N VAL A 90 2.69 -11.31 -0.35
CA VAL A 90 2.15 -11.41 -1.71
C VAL A 90 1.01 -12.41 -1.65
N PHE A 91 -0.20 -11.99 -2.00
CA PHE A 91 -1.37 -12.86 -1.99
C PHE A 91 -1.83 -13.15 -3.43
N ALA A 92 -2.36 -14.34 -3.68
CA ALA A 92 -2.90 -14.70 -5.00
C ALA A 92 -4.39 -14.33 -5.09
N PRO A 93 -4.81 -13.27 -5.82
CA PRO A 93 -6.18 -12.76 -5.79
C PRO A 93 -7.21 -13.82 -6.18
N GLN A 94 -6.90 -14.61 -7.21
CA GLN A 94 -7.81 -15.63 -7.72
C GLN A 94 -8.06 -16.76 -6.70
N ALA A 95 -7.07 -17.05 -5.84
CA ALA A 95 -7.23 -17.98 -4.73
C ALA A 95 -7.94 -17.32 -3.54
N CYS A 96 -7.73 -16.02 -3.31
CA CYS A 96 -8.28 -15.30 -2.17
C CYS A 96 -9.78 -15.05 -2.24
N PHE A 97 -10.34 -14.92 -3.45
CA PHE A 97 -11.78 -14.69 -3.64
C PHE A 97 -12.56 -15.98 -3.94
N ASN A 98 -11.88 -17.13 -3.98
CA ASN A 98 -12.53 -18.43 -4.07
C ASN A 98 -12.68 -19.00 -2.65
N PRO A 99 -13.91 -19.05 -2.07
CA PRO A 99 -14.12 -19.55 -0.70
C PRO A 99 -13.77 -21.04 -0.54
N PHE A 100 -13.60 -21.78 -1.64
CA PHE A 100 -13.15 -23.18 -1.62
C PHE A 100 -11.63 -23.32 -1.58
N ASN A 101 -10.87 -22.24 -1.79
CA ASN A 101 -9.43 -22.20 -1.57
C ASN A 101 -9.12 -21.46 -0.27
N ARG A 102 -9.33 -22.17 0.84
CA ARG A 102 -9.30 -21.63 2.21
C ARG A 102 -7.98 -20.94 2.55
N GLU A 103 -6.85 -21.47 2.06
CA GLU A 103 -5.52 -20.90 2.33
C GLU A 103 -5.39 -19.48 1.76
N GLY A 104 -5.86 -19.25 0.53
CA GLY A 104 -5.84 -17.92 -0.07
C GLY A 104 -6.73 -16.94 0.69
N PHE A 105 -7.94 -17.36 1.05
CA PHE A 105 -8.86 -16.53 1.82
C PHE A 105 -8.31 -16.17 3.20
N ASP A 106 -7.74 -17.14 3.92
CA ASP A 106 -7.15 -16.93 5.24
C ASP A 106 -5.94 -15.98 5.15
N GLN A 107 -5.08 -16.12 4.13
CA GLN A 107 -3.99 -15.18 3.87
C GLN A 107 -4.50 -13.75 3.64
N PHE A 108 -5.57 -13.59 2.84
CA PHE A 108 -6.20 -12.30 2.62
C PHE A 108 -6.71 -11.68 3.94
N LEU A 109 -7.45 -12.45 4.74
CA LEU A 109 -7.98 -11.99 6.02
C LEU A 109 -6.88 -11.57 6.99
N VAL A 110 -5.81 -12.37 7.12
CA VAL A 110 -4.67 -12.07 7.98
C VAL A 110 -3.98 -10.77 7.53
N ASN A 111 -3.75 -10.59 6.24
CA ASN A 111 -3.10 -9.39 5.70
C ASN A 111 -3.94 -8.12 5.94
N VAL A 112 -5.25 -8.19 5.66
CA VAL A 112 -6.18 -7.08 5.86
C VAL A 112 -6.29 -6.74 7.35
N ASN A 113 -6.45 -7.75 8.22
CA ASN A 113 -6.49 -7.52 9.66
C ASN A 113 -5.18 -6.91 10.16
N PHE A 114 -4.03 -7.40 9.70
CA PHE A 114 -2.73 -6.87 10.11
C PHE A 114 -2.58 -5.38 9.74
N LEU A 115 -2.93 -5.00 8.51
CA LEU A 115 -2.97 -3.59 8.07
C LEU A 115 -3.84 -2.74 9.01
N ILE A 116 -5.06 -3.20 9.30
CA ILE A 116 -6.02 -2.44 10.11
C ILE A 116 -5.57 -2.32 11.58
N GLN A 117 -4.87 -3.31 12.14
CA GLN A 117 -4.46 -3.31 13.56
C GLN A 117 -3.14 -2.59 13.80
N HIS A 118 -2.21 -2.62 12.85
CA HIS A 118 -0.82 -2.23 13.10
C HIS A 118 -0.35 -1.02 12.28
N SER A 119 -1.03 -0.67 11.20
CA SER A 119 -0.66 0.52 10.41
C SER A 119 -1.27 1.77 11.05
N GLU A 120 -0.49 2.84 11.16
CA GLU A 120 -0.95 4.17 11.58
C GLU A 120 -1.42 5.03 10.40
N PHE A 121 -1.08 4.57 9.19
CA PHE A 121 -1.41 5.18 7.92
C PHE A 121 -1.33 4.11 6.84
N ILE A 122 -2.25 4.12 5.87
CA ILE A 122 -2.27 3.20 4.74
C ILE A 122 -2.36 4.00 3.44
N VAL A 123 -1.48 3.69 2.50
CA VAL A 123 -1.65 4.11 1.11
C VAL A 123 -2.28 2.96 0.33
N SER A 124 -3.38 3.23 -0.37
CA SER A 124 -4.10 2.25 -1.18
C SER A 124 -4.63 2.91 -2.45
N HIS A 125 -5.53 2.26 -3.17
CA HIS A 125 -6.28 2.88 -4.25
C HIS A 125 -7.77 2.57 -4.17
N THR A 126 -8.58 3.62 -4.38
CA THR A 126 -10.05 3.59 -4.20
C THR A 126 -10.78 2.80 -5.28
N ASP A 127 -10.11 2.53 -6.40
CA ASP A 127 -10.65 1.66 -7.46
C ASP A 127 -10.63 0.18 -7.04
N SER A 128 -9.88 -0.17 -5.99
CA SER A 128 -9.94 -1.49 -5.37
C SER A 128 -11.06 -1.57 -4.35
N ASN A 129 -11.92 -2.60 -4.47
CA ASN A 129 -12.88 -2.96 -3.41
C ASN A 129 -12.21 -3.16 -2.05
N VAL A 130 -10.99 -3.73 -2.03
CA VAL A 130 -10.22 -3.90 -0.79
C VAL A 130 -9.74 -2.56 -0.25
N GLY A 131 -9.33 -1.65 -1.14
CA GLY A 131 -8.93 -0.29 -0.76
C GLY A 131 -10.07 0.51 -0.11
N ARG A 132 -11.26 0.46 -0.72
CA ARG A 132 -12.48 1.08 -0.15
C ARG A 132 -12.89 0.42 1.16
N TYR A 133 -12.85 -0.90 1.24
CA TYR A 133 -13.15 -1.62 2.47
C TYR A 133 -12.20 -1.22 3.61
N LEU A 134 -10.89 -1.12 3.34
CA LEU A 134 -9.92 -0.63 4.33
C LEU A 134 -10.27 0.78 4.79
N GLU A 135 -10.65 1.67 3.88
CA GLU A 135 -11.06 3.04 4.19
C GLU A 135 -12.28 3.09 5.11
N GLU A 136 -13.34 2.34 4.77
CA GLU A 136 -14.57 2.26 5.55
C GLU A 136 -14.33 1.69 6.96
N VAL A 137 -13.62 0.57 7.07
CA VAL A 137 -13.34 -0.06 8.38
C VAL A 137 -12.49 0.85 9.26
N ILE A 138 -11.49 1.51 8.68
CA ILE A 138 -10.65 2.46 9.40
C ILE A 138 -11.46 3.67 9.84
N TYR A 139 -12.35 4.18 8.99
CA TYR A 139 -13.25 5.27 9.35
C TYR A 139 -14.14 4.89 10.54
N VAL A 140 -14.76 3.71 10.52
CA VAL A 140 -15.58 3.20 11.63
C VAL A 140 -14.74 3.04 12.90
N LYS A 141 -13.55 2.42 12.81
CA LYS A 141 -12.63 2.30 13.95
C LYS A 141 -12.22 3.64 14.54
N ARG A 142 -12.13 4.69 13.71
CA ARG A 142 -11.86 6.07 14.16
C ARG A 142 -12.99 6.66 14.96
N GLN A 143 -14.23 6.44 14.54
CA GLN A 143 -15.40 6.94 15.28
C GLN A 143 -15.57 6.23 16.63
N LEU A 144 -15.20 4.96 16.72
CA LEU A 144 -15.35 4.17 17.94
C LEU A 144 -14.23 4.39 18.98
N ASN A 145 -13.10 4.97 18.59
CA ASN A 145 -11.97 5.23 19.49
C ASN A 145 -11.78 6.74 19.71
N THR A 146 -11.92 7.19 20.95
CA THR A 146 -11.89 8.60 21.37
C THR A 146 -10.56 9.32 21.15
N ASN A 147 -9.48 8.63 20.77
CA ASN A 147 -8.17 9.23 20.54
C ASN A 147 -7.83 9.29 19.03
N ILE A 148 -8.33 10.33 18.38
CA ILE A 148 -8.27 10.52 16.91
C ILE A 148 -6.83 10.63 16.40
N HIS A 149 -5.87 10.99 17.25
CA HIS A 149 -4.49 11.28 16.85
C HIS A 149 -3.61 10.04 16.61
N THR A 150 -4.04 8.85 17.05
CA THR A 150 -3.25 7.61 16.94
C THR A 150 -3.80 6.59 15.95
N LEU A 151 -4.83 6.94 15.17
CA LEU A 151 -5.57 5.98 14.36
C LEU A 151 -5.15 5.98 12.89
N THR A 152 -5.22 4.80 12.28
CA THR A 152 -4.97 4.55 10.87
C THR A 152 -5.78 5.49 9.98
N SER A 153 -5.27 5.90 8.83
CA SER A 153 -6.06 6.55 7.78
C SER A 153 -5.67 5.97 6.43
N VAL A 154 -6.62 5.88 5.49
CA VAL A 154 -6.34 5.46 4.12
C VAL A 154 -6.24 6.69 3.23
N ARG A 155 -5.26 6.71 2.33
CA ARG A 155 -5.15 7.70 1.26
C ARG A 155 -4.96 7.00 -0.08
N ASN A 156 -5.63 7.52 -1.10
CA ASN A 156 -5.40 7.09 -2.48
C ASN A 156 -3.98 7.48 -2.91
N ALA A 157 -3.26 6.55 -3.55
CA ALA A 157 -1.95 6.86 -4.12
C ALA A 157 -2.09 8.01 -5.15
N PRO A 158 -1.21 9.02 -5.12
CA PRO A 158 -1.26 10.14 -6.05
C PRO A 158 -1.01 9.68 -7.49
N ASP A 159 -1.53 10.43 -8.46
CA ASP A 159 -1.35 10.15 -9.88
C ASP A 159 -0.04 10.76 -10.45
N SER A 160 0.68 11.56 -9.67
CA SER A 160 1.95 12.17 -10.09
C SER A 160 2.91 12.45 -8.93
N LEU A 161 4.21 12.56 -9.23
CA LEU A 161 5.21 12.94 -8.23
C LEU A 161 5.29 14.45 -7.95
N ASN A 162 4.82 15.28 -8.89
CA ASN A 162 5.01 16.74 -8.87
C ASN A 162 3.90 17.50 -8.11
N GLN A 163 2.86 16.82 -7.63
CA GLN A 163 1.85 17.46 -6.79
C GLN A 163 2.41 17.67 -5.39
N GLU A 164 2.74 18.91 -5.05
CA GLU A 164 2.96 19.32 -3.65
C GLU A 164 1.60 19.56 -2.97
N LEU A 165 1.47 19.06 -1.74
CA LEU A 165 0.34 19.36 -0.84
C LEU A 165 0.69 20.57 0.03
#